data_AF-A0A7V8VUH8-F1
#
_entry.id   AF-A0A7V8VUH8-F1
#
_cell.length_a   1.000
_cell.length_b   1.000
_cell.length_c   1.000
_cell.angle_alpha   90.00
_cell.angle_beta   90.00
_cell.angle_gamma   90.00
#
_symmetry.space_group_name_H-M   'P 1'
#
loop_
_entity.id
_entity.type
_entity.pdbx_description
1 polymer ?
#
loop_
_entity_poly.entity_id
_entity_poly.type
_entity_poly.pdbx_seq_one_letter_code
_entity_poly.pdbx_strand_id
1 'polypeptide(L)'
;MEARLDRSFDFSVLFDEYRDEARQQLDLLDGALLTLERAGALAEEERAALLRAMHTLKGNSGMLGLAPLHDIVHRIEDVFRFAP
;
A
#
# COMPACT_ATOMS: atom_id res chain seq x y z
N MET A 1 40.44 20.32 -6.82
CA MET A 1 40.16 19.33 -5.76
C MET A 1 38.64 19.19 -5.70
N GLU A 2 38.16 18.01 -6.07
CA GLU A 2 36.80 17.72 -6.53
C GLU A 2 35.73 18.05 -5.49
N ALA A 3 34.60 18.57 -5.98
CA ALA A 3 33.40 18.82 -5.19
C ALA A 3 32.91 17.50 -4.61
N ARG A 4 32.92 17.43 -3.27
CA ARG A 4 32.39 16.31 -2.51
C ARG A 4 30.87 16.27 -2.80
N LEU A 5 30.41 15.20 -3.45
CA LEU A 5 28.99 14.95 -3.68
C LEU A 5 28.29 14.89 -2.32
N ASP A 6 27.56 15.93 -1.98
CA ASP A 6 26.57 15.89 -0.89
C ASP A 6 25.38 15.06 -1.39
N ARG A 7 25.46 13.73 -1.23
CA ARG A 7 24.30 12.85 -1.39
C ARG A 7 23.58 12.75 -0.05
N SER A 8 23.06 13.87 0.43
CA SER A 8 21.98 13.87 1.40
C SER A 8 20.79 13.17 0.75
N PHE A 9 20.41 12.02 1.27
CA PHE A 9 19.19 11.33 0.86
C PHE A 9 17.99 12.17 1.30
N ASP A 10 17.25 12.72 0.35
CA ASP A 10 16.09 13.54 0.64
C ASP A 10 14.89 12.64 0.95
N PHE A 11 14.66 12.40 2.24
CA PHE A 11 13.52 11.63 2.72
C PHE A 11 12.18 12.26 2.31
N SER A 12 12.12 13.57 2.10
CA SER A 12 10.87 14.24 1.73
C SER A 12 10.38 13.83 0.35
N VAL A 13 11.29 13.71 -0.62
CA VAL A 13 10.97 13.23 -1.97
C VAL A 13 10.42 11.80 -1.93
N LEU A 14 11.10 10.91 -1.21
CA LEU A 14 10.67 9.51 -1.07
C LEU A 14 9.31 9.40 -0.34
N PHE A 15 9.10 10.23 0.68
CA PHE A 15 7.85 10.26 1.41
C PHE A 15 6.69 10.79 0.57
N ASP A 16 6.94 11.78 -0.28
CA ASP A 16 5.95 12.30 -1.24
C ASP A 16 5.56 11.22 -2.27
N GLU A 17 6.53 10.51 -2.84
CA GLU A 17 6.28 9.37 -3.74
C GLU A 17 5.47 8.27 -3.04
N TYR A 18 5.85 7.91 -1.81
CA TYR A 18 5.10 6.95 -1.00
C TYR A 18 3.67 7.39 -0.75
N ARG A 19 3.45 8.66 -0.43
CA ARG A 19 2.11 9.19 -0.16
C ARG A 19 1.23 9.09 -1.39
N ASP A 20 1.77 9.38 -2.57
CA ASP A 20 1.01 9.33 -3.80
C ASP A 20 0.70 7.88 -4.21
N GLU A 21 1.66 6.96 -4.07
CA GLU A 21 1.45 5.53 -4.24
C GLU A 21 0.42 4.99 -3.24
N ALA A 22 0.50 5.39 -1.96
CA ALA A 22 -0.42 4.97 -0.92
C ALA A 22 -1.86 5.38 -1.23
N ARG A 23 -2.07 6.58 -1.79
CA ARG A 23 -3.41 7.01 -2.24
C ARG A 23 -3.94 6.11 -3.35
N GLN A 24 -3.12 5.76 -4.34
CA GLN A 24 -3.53 4.87 -5.41
C GLN A 24 -3.94 3.48 -4.89
N GLN A 25 -3.18 2.94 -3.92
CA GLN A 25 -3.52 1.64 -3.31
C GLN A 25 -4.78 1.72 -2.44
N LEU A 26 -5.02 2.86 -1.77
CA LEU A 26 -6.25 3.11 -1.01
C LEU A 26 -7.46 3.29 -1.93
N ASP A 27 -7.34 3.95 -3.07
CA ASP A 27 -8.41 4.08 -4.06
C ASP A 27 -8.86 2.69 -4.58
N LEU A 28 -7.90 1.77 -4.77
CA LEU A 28 -8.20 0.37 -5.13
C LEU A 28 -8.93 -0.37 -4.00
N LEU A 29 -8.53 -0.14 -2.74
CA LEU A 29 -9.23 -0.69 -1.58
C LEU A 29 -10.66 -0.17 -1.49
N ASP A 30 -10.86 1.14 -1.62
CA ASP A 30 -12.18 1.77 -1.58
C ASP A 30 -13.08 1.22 -2.70
N GLY A 31 -12.56 1.09 -3.92
CA GLY A 31 -13.28 0.49 -5.03
C GLY A 31 -13.71 -0.96 -4.75
N ALA A 32 -12.81 -1.77 -4.20
CA ALA A 32 -13.11 -3.16 -3.84
C ALA A 32 -14.16 -3.24 -2.71
N LEU A 33 -14.05 -2.40 -1.68
CA LEU A 33 -15.03 -2.33 -0.59
C LEU A 33 -16.43 -1.97 -1.10
N LEU A 34 -16.53 -1.01 -2.02
CA LEU A 34 -17.78 -0.63 -2.65
C LEU A 34 -18.38 -1.76 -3.50
N THR A 35 -17.54 -2.52 -4.22
CA THR A 35 -18.00 -3.71 -4.95
C THR A 35 -18.52 -4.78 -3.99
N LEU A 36 -17.76 -5.05 -2.91
CA LEU A 36 -18.15 -6.01 -1.88
C LEU A 36 -19.47 -5.61 -1.20
N GLU A 37 -19.66 -4.33 -0.89
CA GLU A 37 -20.91 -3.81 -0.31
C GLU A 37 -22.11 -4.04 -1.23
N ARG A 38 -21.95 -3.81 -2.54
CA ARG A 38 -23.04 -3.95 -3.52
C ARG A 38 -23.34 -5.39 -3.91
N ALA A 39 -22.30 -6.20 -4.10
CA ALA A 39 -22.40 -7.53 -4.68
C ALA A 39 -22.34 -8.66 -3.63
N GLY A 40 -21.91 -8.35 -2.40
CA GLY A 40 -21.72 -9.32 -1.31
C GLY A 40 -20.47 -10.19 -1.46
N ALA A 41 -19.74 -10.08 -2.56
CA ALA A 41 -18.50 -10.80 -2.83
C ALA A 41 -17.62 -10.02 -3.82
N LEU A 42 -16.33 -10.35 -3.86
CA LEU A 42 -15.40 -9.92 -4.90
C LEU A 42 -15.19 -11.08 -5.88
N ALA A 43 -15.08 -10.78 -7.18
CA ALA A 43 -14.52 -11.72 -8.13
C ALA A 43 -13.05 -12.00 -7.79
N GLU A 44 -12.51 -13.16 -8.19
CA GLU A 44 -11.15 -13.51 -7.81
C GLU A 44 -10.10 -12.56 -8.41
N GLU A 45 -10.34 -12.01 -9.58
CA GLU A 45 -9.46 -11.03 -10.20
C GLU A 45 -9.42 -9.72 -9.39
N GLU A 46 -10.57 -9.29 -8.87
CA GLU A 46 -10.71 -8.09 -8.03
C GLU A 46 -10.03 -8.30 -6.67
N ARG A 47 -10.29 -9.45 -6.04
CA ARG A 47 -9.64 -9.84 -4.79
C ARG A 47 -8.12 -9.95 -4.96
N ALA A 48 -7.65 -10.56 -6.06
CA ALA A 48 -6.22 -10.64 -6.34
C ALA A 48 -5.59 -9.27 -6.60
N ALA A 49 -6.30 -8.34 -7.26
CA ALA A 49 -5.84 -6.97 -7.45
C ALA A 49 -5.72 -6.23 -6.11
N LEU A 50 -6.71 -6.37 -5.23
CA LEU A 50 -6.68 -5.81 -3.89
C LEU A 50 -5.51 -6.35 -3.05
N LEU A 51 -5.28 -7.67 -3.05
CA LEU A 51 -4.17 -8.26 -2.32
C LEU A 51 -2.80 -7.77 -2.84
N ARG A 52 -2.66 -7.56 -4.16
CA ARG A 52 -1.45 -6.94 -4.72
C ARG A 52 -1.29 -5.50 -4.25
N ALA A 53 -2.37 -4.71 -4.23
CA ALA A 53 -2.36 -3.33 -3.75
C ALA A 53 -1.90 -3.23 -2.29
N MET A 54 -2.50 -4.06 -1.41
CA MET A 54 -2.13 -4.11 0.01
C MET A 54 -0.69 -4.61 0.21
N HIS A 55 -0.25 -5.59 -0.59
CA HIS A 55 1.13 -6.07 -0.54
C HIS A 55 2.14 -4.97 -0.87
N THR A 56 1.89 -4.19 -1.92
CA THR A 56 2.71 -3.03 -2.30
C THR A 56 2.74 -1.98 -1.18
N LEU A 57 1.58 -1.59 -0.66
CA LEU A 57 1.50 -0.59 0.40
C LEU A 57 2.20 -1.04 1.69
N LYS A 58 2.07 -2.32 2.07
CA LYS A 58 2.77 -2.93 3.21
C LYS A 58 4.28 -2.90 3.03
N GLY A 59 4.75 -3.28 1.84
CA GLY A 59 6.16 -3.29 1.47
C GLY A 59 6.77 -1.90 1.54
N ASN A 60 6.12 -0.91 0.92
CA ASN A 60 6.60 0.48 0.90
C ASN A 60 6.58 1.10 2.30
N SER A 61 5.55 0.81 3.11
CA SER A 61 5.49 1.25 4.52
C SER A 61 6.62 0.65 5.35
N GLY A 62 6.94 -0.64 5.12
CA GLY A 62 8.07 -1.31 5.76
C GLY A 62 9.42 -0.72 5.35
N MET A 63 9.60 -0.43 4.06
CA MET A 63 10.82 0.18 3.52
C MET A 63 11.09 1.57 4.10
N LEU A 64 10.04 2.35 4.38
CA LEU A 64 10.16 3.66 5.04
C LEU A 64 10.27 3.60 6.56
N GLY A 65 10.22 2.41 7.16
CA GLY A 65 10.22 2.26 8.62
C GLY A 65 8.93 2.72 9.29
N LEU A 66 7.83 2.86 8.54
CA LEU A 66 6.51 3.24 9.05
C LEU A 66 5.79 2.02 9.66
N ALA A 67 6.37 1.48 10.74
CA ALA A 67 5.91 0.23 11.36
C ALA A 67 4.40 0.19 11.69
N PRO A 68 3.79 1.24 12.27
CA PRO A 68 2.35 1.22 12.54
C PRO A 68 1.49 1.06 11.27
N LEU A 69 1.91 1.66 10.15
CA LEU A 69 1.20 1.53 8.87
C LEU A 69 1.41 0.15 8.26
N HIS A 70 2.64 -0.37 8.32
CA HIS A 70 2.94 -1.75 7.91
C HIS A 70 2.02 -2.75 8.62
N ASP A 71 1.88 -2.64 9.94
CA ASP A 71 1.06 -3.55 10.75
C ASP A 71 -0.42 -3.45 10.42
N ILE A 72 -0.95 -2.25 10.22
CA ILE A 72 -2.35 -2.05 9.82
C ILE A 72 -2.61 -2.69 8.45
N VAL A 73 -1.75 -2.43 7.47
CA VAL A 73 -1.93 -2.95 6.11
C VAL A 73 -1.78 -4.47 6.07
N HIS A 74 -0.89 -5.03 6.89
CA HIS A 74 -0.78 -6.48 7.05
C HIS A 74 -2.09 -7.09 7.55
N ARG A 75 -2.73 -6.49 8.56
CA ARG A 75 -4.04 -6.96 9.06
C ARG A 75 -5.15 -6.85 8.01
N ILE A 76 -5.13 -5.82 7.17
CA ILE A 76 -6.06 -5.69 6.04
C ILE A 76 -5.83 -6.82 5.04
N GLU A 77 -4.58 -7.08 4.66
CA GLU A 77 -4.22 -8.19 3.75
C GLU A 77 -4.73 -9.53 4.27
N ASP A 78 -4.57 -9.80 5.57
CA ASP A 78 -5.06 -11.04 6.21
C ASP A 78 -6.58 -11.18 6.14
N VAL A 79 -7.33 -10.09 6.37
CA VAL A 79 -8.80 -10.10 6.24
C VAL A 79 -9.20 -10.54 4.85
N PHE A 80 -8.63 -9.96 3.78
CA PHE A 80 -9.00 -10.35 2.42
C PHE A 80 -8.41 -11.70 1.98
N ARG A 81 -7.31 -12.13 2.59
CA ARG A 81 -6.69 -13.43 2.30
C ARG A 81 -7.50 -14.59 2.87
N PHE A 82 -8.04 -14.43 4.07
CA PHE A 82 -8.66 -15.51 4.83
C PHE A 82 -10.16 -15.32 5.08
N ALA A 83 -10.76 -14.22 4.63
CA ALA A 83 -12.22 -14.08 4.67
C ALA A 83 -12.88 -15.27 3.93
N PRO A 84 -13.89 -15.90 4.55
CA PRO A 84 -14.62 -17.04 3.98
C PRO A 84 -15.49 -16.65 2.79
#